data_AF-A0A7X7MMP3-F1
#
_entry.id   AF-A0A7X7MMP3-F1
#
_cell.length_a   1.000
_cell.length_b   1.000
_cell.length_c   1.000
_cell.angle_alpha   90.00
_cell.angle_beta   90.00
_cell.angle_gamma   90.00
#
_symmetry.space_group_name_H-M   'P 1'
#
loop_
_entity.id
_entity.type
_entity.pdbx_description
1 polymer ?
#
loop_
_entity_poly.entity_id
_entity_poly.type
_entity_poly.pdbx_seq_one_letter_code
_entity_poly.pdbx_strand_id
1 'polypeptide(L)'
;MKRISQQEFDALPIKDGIRICPGRTDYSAICIFNERCRFGESCRFGERCRFGEGCCFGERCRFGAGCSFGKGCRIDGTQLVLLDTCVYSASGFGSQDRITYGFATADSVWVRCGCWAGLLPAFRKRVKATKKGVLRKEYLLIADLFQVRWDRLREFCNV
;
A
#
# COMPACT_ATOMS: atom_id res chain seq x y z
N MET A 1 -16.13 13.17 -12.98
CA MET A 1 -14.69 13.48 -12.78
C MET A 1 -14.16 14.06 -14.06
N LYS A 2 -13.43 15.18 -14.03
CA LYS A 2 -12.82 15.75 -15.25
C LYS A 2 -11.59 14.92 -15.60
N ARG A 3 -11.55 14.32 -16.78
CA ARG A 3 -10.33 13.66 -17.30
C ARG A 3 -9.38 14.72 -17.82
N ILE A 4 -8.09 14.60 -17.48
CA ILE A 4 -7.07 15.55 -17.94
C ILE A 4 -6.02 14.85 -18.81
N SER A 5 -5.45 15.61 -19.73
CA SER A 5 -4.36 15.20 -20.62
C SER A 5 -2.99 15.30 -19.94
N GLN A 6 -1.96 14.66 -20.54
CA GLN A 6 -0.58 14.75 -20.05
C GLN A 6 -0.09 16.21 -19.98
N GLN A 7 -0.43 17.05 -20.95
CA GLN A 7 -0.09 18.48 -20.92
C GLN A 7 -0.75 19.23 -19.76
N GLU A 8 -2.05 19.00 -19.51
CA GLU A 8 -2.75 19.61 -18.38
C GLU A 8 -2.16 19.14 -17.04
N PHE A 9 -1.72 17.90 -16.97
CA PHE A 9 -1.03 17.35 -15.80
C PHE A 9 0.35 17.99 -15.60
N ASP A 10 1.14 18.14 -16.66
CA ASP A 10 2.48 18.73 -16.65
C ASP A 10 2.45 20.22 -16.26
N ALA A 11 1.34 20.90 -16.50
CA ALA A 11 1.09 22.29 -16.11
C ALA A 11 0.63 22.47 -14.64
N LEU A 12 0.40 21.38 -13.89
CA LEU A 12 -0.01 21.48 -12.48
C LEU A 12 1.08 22.12 -11.60
N PRO A 13 0.68 22.90 -10.58
CA PRO A 13 1.64 23.60 -9.72
C PRO A 13 2.53 22.62 -8.95
N ILE A 14 3.81 22.98 -8.84
CA ILE A 14 4.81 22.27 -8.04
C ILE A 14 5.17 23.14 -6.83
N LYS A 15 5.07 22.59 -5.62
CA LYS A 15 5.49 23.23 -4.38
C LYS A 15 6.48 22.32 -3.66
N ASP A 16 7.65 22.83 -3.29
CA ASP A 16 8.71 22.07 -2.61
C ASP A 16 9.13 20.80 -3.37
N GLY A 17 9.16 20.86 -4.71
CA GLY A 17 9.45 19.70 -5.58
C GLY A 17 8.32 18.68 -5.70
N ILE A 18 7.14 18.97 -5.13
CA ILE A 18 5.96 18.09 -5.13
C ILE A 18 4.87 18.68 -6.02
N ARG A 19 4.41 17.91 -7.01
CA ARG A 19 3.30 18.28 -7.90
C ARG A 19 1.95 18.14 -7.18
N ILE A 20 1.17 19.22 -7.15
CA ILE A 20 -0.12 19.29 -6.46
C ILE A 20 -1.25 18.85 -7.41
N CYS A 21 -1.85 17.69 -7.13
CA CYS A 21 -2.90 17.09 -7.94
C CYS A 21 -4.31 17.47 -7.40
N PRO A 22 -5.18 18.13 -8.19
CA PRO A 22 -6.54 18.46 -7.79
C PRO A 22 -7.40 17.22 -7.50
N GLY A 23 -8.21 17.28 -6.45
CA GLY A 23 -9.24 16.28 -6.14
C GLY A 23 -10.27 16.12 -7.26
N ARG A 24 -10.92 14.95 -7.33
CA ARG A 24 -12.00 14.63 -8.29
C ARG A 24 -11.62 14.73 -9.78
N THR A 25 -10.35 14.55 -10.08
CA THR A 25 -9.77 14.52 -11.43
C THR A 25 -9.51 13.07 -11.86
N ASP A 26 -9.80 12.77 -13.12
CA ASP A 26 -9.48 11.48 -13.73
C ASP A 26 -8.11 11.56 -14.43
N TYR A 27 -7.13 10.85 -13.88
CA TYR A 27 -5.74 10.78 -14.35
C TYR A 27 -5.44 9.55 -15.20
N SER A 28 -6.46 8.80 -15.64
CA SER A 28 -6.29 7.57 -16.41
C SER A 28 -5.56 7.75 -17.76
N ALA A 29 -5.42 8.99 -18.24
CA ALA A 29 -4.67 9.31 -19.46
C ALA A 29 -3.21 9.73 -19.19
N ILE A 30 -2.77 9.76 -17.94
CA ILE A 30 -1.42 10.24 -17.56
C ILE A 30 -0.48 9.05 -17.45
N CYS A 31 0.63 9.09 -18.20
CA CYS A 31 1.62 8.03 -18.22
C CYS A 31 2.84 8.32 -17.32
N ILE A 32 3.10 9.61 -17.02
CA ILE A 32 4.30 10.07 -16.29
C ILE A 32 3.89 11.13 -15.27
N PHE A 33 4.19 10.91 -13.97
CA PHE A 33 3.86 11.91 -12.93
C PHE A 33 5.05 12.75 -12.44
N ASN A 34 6.28 12.28 -12.68
CA ASN A 34 7.57 12.92 -12.42
C ASN A 34 8.67 12.11 -13.15
N GLU A 35 9.92 12.59 -13.21
CA GLU A 35 11.03 11.97 -13.96
C GLU A 35 11.28 10.47 -13.67
N ARG A 36 10.72 9.91 -12.59
CA ARG A 36 10.93 8.50 -12.22
C ARG A 36 9.70 7.77 -11.69
N CYS A 37 8.51 8.39 -11.67
CA CYS A 37 7.29 7.74 -11.16
C CYS A 37 6.47 7.11 -12.29
N ARG A 38 6.08 5.83 -12.13
CA ARG A 38 5.29 5.07 -13.12
C ARG A 38 3.99 4.57 -12.49
N PHE A 39 2.88 4.69 -13.22
CA PHE A 39 1.57 4.22 -12.76
C PHE A 39 0.96 3.34 -13.84
N GLY A 40 0.42 2.19 -13.43
CA GLY A 40 -0.30 1.30 -14.33
C GLY A 40 -1.66 1.86 -14.70
N GLU A 41 -2.28 1.25 -15.71
CA GLU A 41 -3.56 1.68 -16.25
C GLU A 41 -4.67 1.77 -15.17
N SER A 42 -5.58 2.73 -15.30
CA SER A 42 -6.76 2.87 -14.43
C SER A 42 -6.47 3.09 -12.93
N CYS A 43 -5.30 3.61 -12.57
CA CYS A 43 -5.04 4.07 -11.21
C CYS A 43 -5.95 5.25 -10.84
N ARG A 44 -6.41 5.29 -9.58
CA ARG A 44 -7.23 6.38 -9.02
C ARG A 44 -6.60 6.91 -7.75
N PHE A 45 -6.56 8.24 -7.62
CA PHE A 45 -5.98 8.92 -6.46
C PHE A 45 -7.01 9.83 -5.80
N GLY A 46 -7.10 9.76 -4.47
CA GLY A 46 -7.88 10.67 -3.67
C GLY A 46 -7.22 12.03 -3.55
N GLU A 47 -7.93 12.99 -2.98
CA GLU A 47 -7.46 14.38 -2.88
C GLU A 47 -6.15 14.47 -2.08
N ARG A 48 -5.25 15.38 -2.47
CA ARG A 48 -4.00 15.68 -1.72
C ARG A 48 -3.03 14.48 -1.56
N CYS A 49 -3.07 13.51 -2.48
CA CYS A 49 -2.03 12.47 -2.53
C CYS A 49 -0.65 13.08 -2.84
N ARG A 50 0.41 12.54 -2.22
CA ARG A 50 1.81 12.97 -2.38
C ARG A 50 2.67 11.77 -2.79
N PHE A 51 3.52 11.94 -3.81
CA PHE A 51 4.39 10.88 -4.32
C PHE A 51 5.85 11.34 -4.30
N GLY A 52 6.70 10.61 -3.58
CA GLY A 52 8.16 10.77 -3.63
C GLY A 52 8.73 10.31 -4.97
N GLU A 53 9.96 10.71 -5.25
CA GLU A 53 10.66 10.34 -6.48
C GLU A 53 10.75 8.82 -6.66
N GLY A 54 10.58 8.31 -7.89
CA GLY A 54 10.82 6.90 -8.18
C GLY A 54 9.71 5.92 -7.77
N CYS A 55 8.49 6.41 -7.50
CA CYS A 55 7.38 5.53 -7.13
C CYS A 55 6.85 4.74 -8.34
N CYS A 56 6.64 3.43 -8.21
CA CYS A 56 5.99 2.60 -9.22
C CYS A 56 4.71 1.96 -8.68
N PHE A 57 3.60 2.16 -9.36
CA PHE A 57 2.31 1.56 -9.01
C PHE A 57 1.81 0.74 -10.20
N GLY A 58 1.33 -0.47 -9.95
CA GLY A 58 0.76 -1.36 -10.94
C GLY A 58 -0.64 -0.91 -11.38
N GLU A 59 -1.29 -1.72 -12.19
CA GLU A 59 -2.62 -1.39 -12.72
C GLU A 59 -3.70 -1.33 -11.64
N ARG A 60 -4.68 -0.43 -11.84
CA ARG A 60 -5.91 -0.30 -11.06
C ARG A 60 -5.69 -0.06 -9.56
N CYS A 61 -4.56 0.54 -9.17
CA CYS A 61 -4.35 0.97 -7.78
C CYS A 61 -5.34 2.07 -7.39
N ARG A 62 -5.86 2.04 -6.15
CA ARG A 62 -6.80 3.04 -5.64
C ARG A 62 -6.30 3.62 -4.31
N PHE A 63 -6.00 4.91 -4.32
CA PHE A 63 -5.49 5.64 -3.18
C PHE A 63 -6.57 6.55 -2.61
N GLY A 64 -6.79 6.52 -1.30
CA GLY A 64 -7.67 7.45 -0.60
C GLY A 64 -7.10 8.87 -0.52
N ALA A 65 -7.89 9.80 0.02
CA ALA A 65 -7.41 11.16 0.23
C ALA A 65 -6.24 11.19 1.22
N GLY A 66 -5.30 12.13 1.05
CA GLY A 66 -4.19 12.34 2.00
C GLY A 66 -3.04 11.33 1.95
N CYS A 67 -3.07 10.34 1.07
CA CYS A 67 -2.00 9.35 0.95
C CYS A 67 -0.64 9.99 0.66
N SER A 68 0.43 9.52 1.32
CA SER A 68 1.79 10.02 1.10
C SER A 68 2.75 8.86 0.91
N PHE A 69 3.44 8.83 -0.23
CA PHE A 69 4.40 7.79 -0.59
C PHE A 69 5.81 8.34 -0.56
N GLY A 70 6.71 7.66 0.15
CA GLY A 70 8.13 8.00 0.19
C GLY A 70 8.86 7.65 -1.12
N LYS A 71 10.13 8.07 -1.21
CA LYS A 71 11.01 7.79 -2.36
C LYS A 71 11.09 6.28 -2.63
N GLY A 72 10.95 5.88 -3.90
CA GLY A 72 11.09 4.49 -4.33
C GLY A 72 9.95 3.55 -3.93
N CYS A 73 8.78 4.07 -3.57
CA CYS A 73 7.63 3.23 -3.21
C CYS A 73 7.18 2.36 -4.39
N ARG A 74 6.99 1.05 -4.20
CA ARG A 74 6.52 0.14 -5.24
C ARG A 74 5.31 -0.66 -4.78
N ILE A 75 4.23 -0.63 -5.56
CA ILE A 75 3.00 -1.40 -5.30
C ILE A 75 2.59 -2.08 -6.61
N ASP A 76 2.71 -3.40 -6.68
CA ASP A 76 2.27 -4.15 -7.86
C ASP A 76 0.88 -4.75 -7.61
N GLY A 77 -0.13 -4.27 -8.34
CA GLY A 77 -1.42 -4.94 -8.51
C GLY A 77 -2.63 -4.32 -7.81
N THR A 78 -3.78 -4.52 -8.47
CA THR A 78 -5.16 -4.38 -7.99
C THR A 78 -5.34 -4.85 -6.55
N GLN A 79 -6.05 -4.08 -5.72
CA GLN A 79 -6.67 -4.44 -4.41
C GLN A 79 -6.18 -3.70 -3.16
N LEU A 80 -5.28 -2.72 -3.25
CA LEU A 80 -5.14 -1.78 -2.13
C LEU A 80 -6.32 -0.78 -2.16
N VAL A 81 -7.23 -0.89 -1.20
CA VAL A 81 -8.11 0.19 -0.77
C VAL A 81 -7.34 0.91 0.33
N LEU A 82 -6.56 1.91 -0.05
CA LEU A 82 -5.85 2.74 0.93
C LEU A 82 -6.81 3.78 1.50
N LEU A 83 -7.67 3.34 2.41
CA LEU A 83 -8.15 4.22 3.47
C LEU A 83 -6.95 4.39 4.41
N ASP A 84 -6.28 5.54 4.35
CA ASP A 84 -5.22 5.97 5.28
C ASP A 84 -4.41 4.83 5.93
N THR A 85 -3.53 4.24 5.09
CA THR A 85 -2.49 3.24 5.37
C THR A 85 -2.44 2.69 6.81
N CYS A 86 -3.36 1.80 7.17
CA CYS A 86 -3.23 1.05 8.41
C CYS A 86 -2.14 -0.02 8.28
N VAL A 87 -0.90 0.42 8.50
CA VAL A 87 0.27 -0.43 8.62
C VAL A 87 0.35 -0.92 10.05
N TYR A 88 0.36 -2.24 10.22
CA TYR A 88 0.75 -2.87 11.47
C TYR A 88 2.21 -3.26 11.35
N SER A 89 3.02 -2.89 12.32
CA SER A 89 4.37 -3.40 12.43
C SER A 89 4.51 -4.16 13.74
N ALA A 90 5.18 -5.29 13.68
CA ALA A 90 5.74 -5.95 14.85
C ALA A 90 7.25 -6.00 14.64
N SER A 91 8.02 -5.75 15.69
CA SER A 91 9.49 -5.72 15.67
C SER A 91 10.05 -6.52 16.84
N GLY A 92 11.30 -6.97 16.76
CA GLY A 92 11.95 -7.69 17.86
C GLY A 92 11.37 -9.09 18.07
N PHE A 93 10.99 -9.79 16.99
CA PHE A 93 10.42 -11.13 17.07
C PHE A 93 10.85 -12.01 15.89
N GLY A 94 10.62 -13.33 16.04
CA GLY A 94 10.88 -14.29 14.98
C GLY A 94 12.37 -14.60 14.83
N SER A 95 12.75 -15.33 13.77
CA SER A 95 14.06 -15.99 13.71
C SER A 95 15.28 -15.05 13.56
N GLN A 96 15.07 -13.74 13.43
CA GLN A 96 16.09 -12.74 13.12
C GLN A 96 15.78 -11.38 13.76
N ASP A 97 14.81 -11.31 14.69
CA ASP A 97 14.35 -10.07 15.34
C ASP A 97 14.00 -8.92 14.38
N ARG A 98 13.53 -9.26 13.18
CA ARG A 98 13.22 -8.30 12.12
C ARG A 98 11.81 -7.74 12.26
N ILE A 99 11.60 -6.59 11.63
CA ILE A 99 10.27 -6.00 11.51
C ILE A 99 9.45 -6.80 10.48
N THR A 100 8.24 -7.16 10.87
CA THR A 100 7.21 -7.67 9.96
C THR A 100 6.11 -6.63 9.83
N TYR A 101 5.76 -6.34 8.59
CA TYR A 101 4.71 -5.37 8.26
C TYR A 101 3.46 -6.10 7.79
N GLY A 102 2.30 -5.63 8.22
CA GLY A 102 0.98 -5.98 7.70
C GLY A 102 0.33 -4.73 7.11
N PHE A 103 -0.19 -4.85 5.90
CA PHE A 103 -0.83 -3.79 5.15
C PHE A 103 -2.28 -4.19 4.91
N ALA A 104 -3.24 -3.41 5.40
CA ALA A 104 -4.64 -3.65 5.12
C ALA A 104 -4.92 -3.58 3.61
N THR A 105 -5.65 -4.57 3.09
CA THR A 105 -6.19 -4.60 1.72
C THR A 105 -7.71 -4.69 1.77
N ALA A 106 -8.38 -4.66 0.61
CA ALA A 106 -9.84 -4.78 0.53
C ALA A 106 -10.36 -6.08 1.19
N ASP A 107 -9.62 -7.18 1.00
CA ASP A 107 -10.09 -8.52 1.32
C ASP A 107 -9.29 -9.20 2.45
N SER A 108 -8.13 -8.66 2.84
CA SER A 108 -7.26 -9.25 3.86
C SER A 108 -6.14 -8.30 4.32
N VAL A 109 -5.10 -8.86 4.95
CA VAL A 109 -3.82 -8.18 5.21
C VAL A 109 -2.75 -8.73 4.28
N TRP A 110 -2.03 -7.87 3.59
CA TRP A 110 -0.80 -8.23 2.89
C TRP A 110 0.38 -8.13 3.85
N VAL A 111 1.18 -9.19 3.99
CA VAL A 111 2.25 -9.30 4.99
C VAL A 111 3.62 -9.27 4.32
N ARG A 112 4.53 -8.44 4.81
CA ARG A 112 5.95 -8.42 4.46
C ARG A 112 6.79 -8.87 5.66
N CYS A 113 7.45 -10.01 5.51
CA CYS A 113 8.28 -10.62 6.56
C CYS A 113 9.62 -11.09 5.97
N GLY A 114 10.67 -10.29 6.16
CA GLY A 114 11.99 -10.56 5.58
C GLY A 114 11.92 -10.62 4.05
N CYS A 115 12.41 -11.72 3.45
CA CYS A 115 12.38 -11.92 2.00
C CYS A 115 11.00 -12.33 1.48
N TRP A 116 10.06 -12.69 2.35
CA TRP A 116 8.74 -13.16 1.96
C TRP A 116 7.69 -12.04 1.93
N ALA A 117 6.76 -12.10 0.98
CA ALA A 117 5.62 -11.20 0.88
C ALA A 117 4.39 -11.94 0.34
N GLY A 118 3.20 -11.57 0.81
CA GLY A 118 1.93 -12.14 0.34
C GLY A 118 0.79 -11.98 1.33
N LEU A 119 -0.40 -12.46 0.97
CA LEU A 119 -1.60 -12.35 1.83
C LEU A 119 -1.47 -13.15 3.13
N LEU A 120 -2.17 -12.70 4.18
CA LEU A 120 -2.16 -13.27 5.52
C LEU A 120 -2.46 -14.78 5.56
N PRO A 121 -3.40 -15.34 4.77
CA PRO A 121 -3.60 -16.80 4.73
C PRO A 121 -2.37 -17.55 4.20
N ALA A 122 -1.72 -17.03 3.16
CA ALA A 122 -0.50 -17.60 2.60
C ALA A 122 0.67 -17.51 3.58
N PHE A 123 0.76 -16.39 4.33
CA PHE A 123 1.74 -16.22 5.40
C PHE A 123 1.57 -17.31 6.48
N ARG A 124 0.35 -17.51 6.98
CA ARG A 124 0.03 -18.53 7.98
C ARG A 124 0.38 -19.93 7.48
N LYS A 125 0.04 -20.27 6.22
CA LYS A 125 0.40 -21.56 5.61
C LYS A 125 1.91 -21.77 5.60
N ARG A 126 2.68 -20.75 5.18
CA ARG A 126 4.15 -20.81 5.16
C ARG A 126 4.75 -20.96 6.55
N VAL A 127 4.28 -20.18 7.53
CA VAL A 127 4.77 -20.26 8.93
C VAL A 127 4.54 -21.67 9.50
N LYS A 128 3.34 -22.24 9.29
CA LYS A 128 3.03 -23.62 9.72
C LYS A 128 3.92 -24.67 9.06
N ALA A 129 4.32 -24.46 7.80
CA ALA A 129 5.18 -25.37 7.06
C ALA A 129 6.68 -25.24 7.40
N THR A 130 7.16 -24.03 7.74
CA THR A 130 8.61 -23.73 7.82
C THR A 130 9.13 -23.48 9.23
N LYS A 131 8.25 -23.20 10.22
CA LYS A 131 8.65 -22.86 11.59
C LYS A 131 8.11 -23.90 12.58
N LYS A 132 8.82 -24.08 13.71
CA LYS A 132 8.46 -24.99 14.81
C LYS A 132 8.64 -24.28 16.16
N GLY A 133 8.07 -24.85 17.23
CA GLY A 133 8.25 -24.36 18.60
C GLY A 133 7.80 -22.92 18.83
N VAL A 134 8.54 -22.20 19.68
CA VAL A 134 8.25 -20.80 20.08
C VAL A 134 8.17 -19.87 18.89
N LEU A 135 9.09 -19.98 17.92
CA LEU A 135 9.08 -19.14 16.72
C LEU A 135 7.79 -19.28 15.90
N ARG A 136 7.28 -20.51 15.75
CA ARG A 136 5.98 -20.71 15.06
C ARG A 136 4.85 -20.00 15.81
N LYS A 137 4.86 -20.07 17.14
CA LYS A 137 3.84 -19.43 17.98
C LYS A 137 3.88 -17.91 17.83
N GLU A 138 5.06 -17.30 17.91
CA GLU A 138 5.25 -15.85 17.73
C GLU A 138 4.72 -15.35 16.39
N TYR A 139 5.14 -15.98 15.29
CA TYR A 139 4.68 -15.58 13.95
C TYR A 139 3.16 -15.70 13.78
N LEU A 140 2.54 -16.71 14.40
CA LEU A 140 1.09 -16.88 14.32
C LEU A 140 0.34 -15.87 15.20
N LEU A 141 0.85 -15.54 16.39
CA LEU A 141 0.27 -14.51 17.26
C LEU A 141 0.24 -13.14 16.57
N ILE A 142 1.29 -12.81 15.82
CA ILE A 142 1.36 -11.56 15.08
C ILE A 142 0.43 -11.57 13.88
N ALA A 143 0.30 -12.72 13.21
CA ALA A 143 -0.72 -12.90 12.18
C ALA A 143 -2.14 -12.74 12.75
N ASP A 144 -2.41 -13.22 13.96
CA ASP A 144 -3.69 -13.03 14.66
C ASP A 144 -3.93 -11.57 15.00
N LEU A 145 -2.92 -10.86 15.52
CA LEU A 145 -3.02 -9.43 15.80
C LEU A 145 -3.33 -8.63 14.52
N PHE A 146 -2.66 -8.95 13.40
CA PHE A 146 -2.92 -8.30 12.12
C PHE A 146 -4.35 -8.53 11.64
N GLN A 147 -4.88 -9.75 11.79
CA GLN A 147 -6.27 -10.07 11.47
C GLN A 147 -7.23 -9.23 12.31
N VAL A 148 -7.08 -9.25 13.64
CA VAL A 148 -7.95 -8.51 14.57
C VAL A 148 -7.96 -7.01 14.25
N ARG A 149 -6.79 -6.45 13.93
CA ARG A 149 -6.70 -5.03 13.58
C ARG A 149 -7.38 -4.73 12.25
N TRP A 150 -7.31 -5.63 11.27
CA TRP A 150 -7.98 -5.49 9.98
C TRP A 150 -9.50 -5.61 10.12
N ASP A 151 -9.99 -6.58 10.89
CA ASP A 151 -11.43 -6.75 11.17
C ASP A 151 -12.02 -5.47 11.80
N ARG A 152 -11.32 -4.89 12.80
CA ARG A 152 -11.72 -3.62 13.43
C ARG A 152 -11.78 -2.45 12.46
N LEU A 153 -10.88 -2.39 11.48
CA LEU A 153 -10.93 -1.34 10.47
C LEU A 153 -12.08 -1.54 9.51
N ARG A 154 -12.32 -2.78 9.10
CA ARG A 154 -13.40 -3.13 8.19
C ARG A 154 -14.76 -2.73 8.78
N GLU A 155 -14.98 -3.00 10.07
CA GLU A 155 -16.17 -2.56 10.80
C GLU A 155 -16.30 -1.03 10.84
N PHE A 156 -15.20 -0.30 11.07
CA PHE A 156 -15.22 1.16 11.15
C PHE A 156 -15.44 1.85 9.79
N CYS A 157 -15.01 1.20 8.70
CA CYS A 157 -15.03 1.77 7.37
C CYS A 157 -16.24 1.33 6.52
N ASN A 158 -17.18 0.53 7.05
CA ASN A 158 -18.35 0.00 6.33
C ASN A 158 -18.00 -0.62 4.96
N VAL A 159 -16.99 -1.51 4.94
CA VAL A 159 -16.60 -2.30 3.75
C VAL A 159 -17.08 -3.74 3.85
#